data_AF-A0A8D0H786-F1
#
_entry.id   AF-A0A8D0H786-F1
#
_cell.length_a   1.000
_cell.length_b   1.000
_cell.length_c   1.000
_cell.angle_alpha   90.00
_cell.angle_beta   90.00
_cell.angle_gamma   90.00
#
_symmetry.space_group_name_H-M   'P 1'
#
loop_
_entity.id
_entity.type
_entity.pdbx_description
1 polymer ?
#
loop_
_entity_poly.entity_id
_entity_poly.type
_entity_poly.pdbx_seq_one_letter_code
_entity_poly.pdbx_strand_id
1 'polypeptide(L)'
;MRGHTRLAVGMLLLPLLQAGGGCPSHCYCFATPALIQCSYVRLQEPPRDLPPSVHNLTIVGSNLTVLRRAAFAGGPNGSQALAQLTLLLLTHDHIQGIEELAFQGLPALGTLDLSHNPLLSIADGALSGCGRLRTLRLHQALRVPGLEEQLGAALANLSLWRLELGGNGLRALPMAALPPGLEELDLRNNSLPGLAAEELAGLEAPPLGRLRLWLGSNPLRCQCARLRPLLAWLRNASSARRLPDGPSLRCASPPARNGSLLLSEALGCEGEGGAPRELGEAGGQDGEDEKELETASYVFFGIVLALIGVVFLMVLYLNRRGIKRWLNNLREACRDQMEGYHYRYEQDADPRRGGIGVGGSL
;
A
#
# COMPACT_ATOMS: atom_id res chain seq x y z
N MET A 1 41.81 78.47 2.62
CA MET A 1 42.14 77.16 3.24
C MET A 1 40.82 76.48 3.61
N ARG A 2 40.07 75.98 2.61
CA ARG A 2 39.81 74.56 2.31
C ARG A 2 39.54 73.70 3.57
N GLY A 3 38.27 73.68 3.98
CA GLY A 3 37.72 72.66 4.88
C GLY A 3 37.47 71.36 4.09
N HIS A 4 37.96 70.24 4.62
CA HIS A 4 37.74 68.92 4.06
C HIS A 4 36.44 68.34 4.62
N THR A 5 35.37 68.41 3.84
CA THR A 5 34.20 67.55 3.97
C THR A 5 34.57 66.15 3.46
N ARG A 6 34.75 65.19 4.37
CA ARG A 6 34.89 63.77 4.01
C ARG A 6 33.50 63.24 3.66
N LEU A 7 33.29 62.91 2.38
CA LEU A 7 32.14 62.12 1.92
C LEU A 7 32.16 60.76 2.62
N ALA A 8 31.15 60.47 3.43
CA ALA A 8 30.83 59.12 3.84
C ALA A 8 30.11 58.43 2.68
N VAL A 9 30.79 57.51 2.00
CA VAL A 9 30.17 56.61 1.03
C VAL A 9 29.39 55.57 1.84
N GLY A 10 28.10 55.84 2.04
CA GLY A 10 27.17 54.88 2.62
C GLY A 10 27.04 53.68 1.70
N MET A 11 27.68 52.58 2.07
CA MET A 11 27.50 51.28 1.43
C MET A 11 26.09 50.82 1.80
N LEU A 12 25.11 51.09 0.93
CA LEU A 12 23.78 50.49 1.00
C LEU A 12 23.96 48.98 0.81
N LEU A 13 24.01 48.24 1.93
CA LEU A 13 23.68 46.82 1.96
C LEU A 13 22.22 46.71 1.53
N LEU A 14 21.98 46.48 0.24
CA LEU A 14 20.71 45.97 -0.22
C LEU A 14 20.47 44.66 0.53
N PRO A 15 19.42 44.55 1.36
CA PRO A 15 19.05 43.24 1.87
C PRO A 15 18.67 42.42 0.64
N LEU A 16 19.39 41.33 0.40
CA LEU A 16 18.84 40.25 -0.42
C LEU A 16 17.52 39.89 0.25
N LEU A 17 16.40 40.30 -0.33
CA LEU A 17 15.11 39.74 0.03
C LEU A 17 15.21 38.24 -0.24
N GLN A 18 15.51 37.45 0.80
CA GLN A 18 15.20 36.04 0.82
C GLN A 18 13.67 35.94 0.85
N ALA A 19 13.07 36.02 -0.33
CA ALA A 19 11.70 35.60 -0.56
C ALA A 19 11.67 34.06 -0.53
N GLY A 20 11.63 33.50 0.67
CA GLY A 20 11.50 32.06 0.88
C GLY A 20 11.51 31.77 2.37
N GLY A 21 10.36 31.38 2.92
CA GLY A 21 10.28 30.90 4.29
C GLY A 21 11.38 29.86 4.54
N GLY A 22 12.21 30.11 5.54
CA GLY A 22 13.30 29.23 5.91
C GLY A 22 12.81 27.84 6.31
N CYS A 23 13.71 26.86 6.32
CA CYS A 23 13.38 25.54 6.82
C CYS A 23 13.01 25.61 8.32
N PRO A 24 11.96 24.91 8.78
CA PRO A 24 11.58 24.92 10.18
C PRO A 24 12.74 24.50 11.09
N SER A 25 12.79 25.11 12.27
CA SER A 25 13.76 24.70 13.30
C SER A 25 13.57 23.22 13.65
N HIS A 26 14.68 22.48 13.76
CA HIS A 26 14.73 21.03 13.98
C HIS A 26 14.29 20.14 12.79
N CYS A 27 13.99 20.71 11.62
CA CYS A 27 13.73 19.94 10.41
C CYS A 27 14.83 20.17 9.35
N TYR A 28 14.90 19.27 8.37
CA TYR A 28 15.79 19.36 7.22
C TYR A 28 14.97 19.55 5.93
N CYS A 29 15.45 20.39 5.03
CA CYS A 29 14.83 20.67 3.73
C CYS A 29 15.71 20.16 2.60
N PHE A 30 15.16 19.37 1.68
CA PHE A 30 15.91 18.71 0.61
C PHE A 30 15.93 19.56 -0.66
N ALA A 31 17.04 20.24 -0.94
CA ALA A 31 17.30 21.11 -2.11
C ALA A 31 16.36 22.33 -2.29
N THR A 32 15.09 22.22 -1.85
CA THR A 32 14.04 23.23 -1.92
C THR A 32 13.18 23.14 -0.66
N PRO A 33 12.48 24.22 -0.27
CA PRO A 33 11.50 24.20 0.83
C PRO A 33 10.23 23.39 0.52
N ALA A 34 10.17 22.67 -0.60
CA ALA A 34 9.05 21.80 -0.96
C ALA A 34 9.08 20.43 -0.28
N LEU A 35 10.24 19.98 0.18
CA LEU A 35 10.45 18.67 0.79
C LEU A 35 11.03 18.85 2.19
N ILE A 36 10.21 18.61 3.21
CA ILE A 36 10.57 18.84 4.61
C ILE A 36 10.54 17.51 5.37
N GLN A 37 11.63 17.23 6.09
CA GLN A 37 11.77 16.05 6.91
C GLN A 37 12.18 16.40 8.34
N CYS A 38 11.41 15.94 9.31
CA CYS A 38 11.65 16.09 10.74
C CYS A 38 11.75 14.68 11.35
N SER A 39 12.97 14.19 11.60
CA SER A 39 13.21 12.81 12.04
C SER A 39 13.81 12.76 13.45
N TYR A 40 13.22 11.96 14.33
CA TYR A 40 13.67 11.69 15.71
C TYR A 40 13.80 12.95 16.56
N VAL A 41 12.92 13.92 16.32
CA VAL A 41 12.84 15.18 17.06
C VAL A 41 11.73 15.06 18.09
N ARG A 42 11.93 15.57 19.31
CA ARG A 42 10.87 15.60 20.34
C ARG A 42 9.86 16.73 20.11
N LEU A 43 9.20 16.72 18.96
CA LEU A 43 8.07 17.62 18.67
C LEU A 43 6.85 17.19 19.49
N GLN A 44 6.19 18.15 20.12
CA GLN A 44 4.90 17.96 20.79
C GLN A 44 3.73 18.41 19.91
N GLU A 45 3.99 19.32 18.97
CA GLU A 45 3.06 19.79 17.95
C GLU A 45 3.79 19.86 16.60
N PRO A 46 3.09 19.76 15.46
CA PRO A 46 3.70 20.00 14.16
C PRO A 46 4.30 21.43 14.07
N PRO A 47 5.38 21.63 13.29
CA PRO A 47 5.99 22.95 13.13
C PRO A 47 5.01 23.94 12.48
N ARG A 48 4.92 25.15 13.03
CA ARG A 48 3.99 26.20 12.56
C ARG A 48 4.56 27.07 11.44
N ASP A 49 5.89 27.10 11.34
CA ASP A 49 6.70 27.85 10.38
C ASP A 49 6.91 27.09 9.05
N LEU A 50 5.93 26.29 8.65
CA LEU A 50 5.97 25.59 7.36
C LEU A 50 5.82 26.58 6.20
N PRO A 51 6.71 26.55 5.19
CA PRO A 51 6.61 27.41 4.02
C PRO A 51 5.38 27.03 3.17
N PRO A 52 4.69 27.99 2.53
CA PRO A 52 3.51 27.72 1.70
C PRO A 52 3.80 26.82 0.48
N SER A 53 5.06 26.74 0.08
CA SER A 53 5.54 25.91 -1.02
C SER A 53 5.77 24.44 -0.63
N VAL A 54 5.50 24.05 0.63
CA VAL A 54 5.69 22.67 1.06
C VAL A 54 4.77 21.74 0.26
N HIS A 55 5.36 20.69 -0.33
CA HIS A 55 4.66 19.67 -1.09
C HIS A 55 4.62 18.34 -0.33
N ASN A 56 5.75 17.96 0.26
CA ASN A 56 5.89 16.74 1.04
C ASN A 56 6.43 17.07 2.43
N LEU A 57 5.69 16.65 3.45
CA LEU A 57 6.09 16.76 4.84
C LEU A 57 6.20 15.35 5.44
N THR A 58 7.37 15.05 5.99
CA THR A 58 7.64 13.80 6.69
C THR A 58 8.03 14.11 8.13
N ILE A 59 7.27 13.58 9.08
CA ILE A 59 7.59 13.59 10.50
C ILE A 59 7.70 12.13 10.93
N VAL A 60 8.82 11.79 11.58
CA VAL A 60 9.08 10.42 12.02
C VAL A 60 9.69 10.44 13.41
N GLY A 61 9.19 9.59 14.30
CA GLY A 61 9.79 9.40 15.62
C GLY A 61 9.64 10.60 16.56
N SER A 62 8.59 11.41 16.37
CA SER A 62 8.20 12.51 17.26
C SER A 62 7.24 12.07 18.38
N ASN A 63 6.69 13.03 19.14
CA ASN A 63 5.75 12.78 20.24
C ASN A 63 4.49 13.66 20.11
N LEU A 64 3.82 13.57 18.96
CA LEU A 64 2.66 14.38 18.57
C LEU A 64 1.35 13.85 19.15
N THR A 65 1.37 13.35 20.39
CA THR A 65 0.35 12.49 21.04
C THR A 65 -1.11 12.74 20.65
N VAL A 66 -1.51 14.00 20.45
CA VAL A 66 -2.82 14.37 19.89
C VAL A 66 -2.64 15.32 18.71
N LEU A 67 -3.22 14.95 17.55
CA LEU A 67 -3.38 15.86 16.43
C LEU A 67 -4.63 16.72 16.65
N ARG A 68 -4.41 17.97 17.06
CA ARG A 68 -5.48 18.93 17.31
C ARG A 68 -6.06 19.51 16.02
N ARG A 69 -7.20 20.19 16.14
CA ARG A 69 -7.79 20.96 15.03
C ARG A 69 -6.74 21.82 14.32
N ALA A 70 -6.71 21.72 12.99
CA ALA A 70 -5.81 22.48 12.12
C ALA A 70 -4.32 22.37 12.52
N ALA A 71 -3.89 21.19 12.99
CA ALA A 71 -2.52 20.97 13.49
C ALA A 71 -1.42 21.32 12.47
N PHE A 72 -1.73 21.31 11.18
CA PHE A 72 -0.79 21.60 10.09
C PHE A 72 -1.08 22.93 9.38
N ALA A 73 -2.00 23.75 9.88
CA ALA A 73 -2.20 25.08 9.32
C ALA A 73 -0.97 25.95 9.62
N GLY A 74 -0.35 26.48 8.57
CA GLY A 74 0.87 27.25 8.67
C GLY A 74 0.65 28.70 9.12
N GLY A 75 1.76 29.41 9.29
CA GLY A 75 1.80 30.85 9.53
C GLY A 75 1.65 31.25 11.00
N PRO A 76 1.90 32.53 11.34
CA PRO A 76 2.00 32.99 12.73
C PRO A 76 0.70 32.82 13.54
N ASN A 77 -0.45 32.67 12.86
CA ASN A 77 -1.76 32.51 13.49
C ASN A 77 -2.46 31.18 13.15
N GLY A 78 -1.77 30.21 12.52
CA GLY A 78 -2.39 28.92 12.14
C GLY A 78 -3.55 29.06 11.14
N SER A 79 -3.49 30.08 10.27
CA SER A 79 -4.54 30.39 9.31
C SER A 79 -4.12 30.18 7.85
N GLN A 80 -2.86 29.80 7.61
CA GLN A 80 -2.34 29.62 6.26
C GLN A 80 -2.58 28.17 5.80
N ALA A 81 -3.39 28.02 4.76
CA ALA A 81 -3.54 26.73 4.11
C ALA A 81 -2.25 26.33 3.37
N LEU A 82 -1.82 25.09 3.54
CA LEU A 82 -0.71 24.50 2.80
C LEU A 82 -1.25 23.91 1.49
N ALA A 83 -1.62 24.81 0.57
CA ALA A 83 -2.35 24.47 -0.66
C ALA A 83 -1.57 23.57 -1.64
N GLN A 84 -0.26 23.44 -1.45
CA GLN A 84 0.61 22.61 -2.30
C GLN A 84 0.97 21.26 -1.66
N LEU A 85 0.62 21.05 -0.38
CA LEU A 85 0.98 19.83 0.34
C LEU A 85 0.11 18.66 -0.16
N THR A 86 0.77 17.65 -0.73
CA THR A 86 0.12 16.47 -1.33
C THR A 86 0.43 15.18 -0.58
N LEU A 87 1.57 15.12 0.10
CA LEU A 87 2.05 13.95 0.85
C LEU A 87 2.37 14.34 2.30
N LEU A 88 1.67 13.72 3.24
CA LEU A 88 1.92 13.85 4.68
C LEU A 88 2.24 12.48 5.26
N LEU A 89 3.46 12.30 5.74
CA LEU A 89 3.91 11.07 6.42
C LEU A 89 4.13 11.38 7.90
N LEU A 90 3.37 10.73 8.76
CA LEU A 90 3.42 10.86 10.22
C LEU A 90 3.58 9.45 10.81
N THR A 91 4.80 8.93 10.84
CA THR A 91 5.01 7.51 11.23
C THR A 91 5.83 7.42 12.50
N HIS A 92 5.43 6.53 13.42
CA HIS A 92 6.10 6.38 14.72
C HIS A 92 6.11 7.66 15.58
N ASP A 93 5.11 8.53 15.45
CA ASP A 93 5.03 9.82 16.15
C ASP A 93 4.24 9.77 17.46
N HIS A 94 3.93 8.56 17.96
CA HIS A 94 3.16 8.32 19.18
C HIS A 94 1.76 8.96 19.19
N ILE A 95 1.15 9.17 18.02
CA ILE A 95 -0.19 9.75 17.92
C ILE A 95 -1.21 8.76 18.50
N GLN A 96 -1.97 9.20 19.49
CA GLN A 96 -3.00 8.43 20.17
C GLN A 96 -4.41 8.93 19.84
N GLY A 97 -4.57 10.23 19.58
CA GLY A 97 -5.86 10.84 19.27
C GLY A 97 -5.80 11.77 18.07
N ILE A 98 -6.87 11.77 17.29
CA ILE A 98 -7.07 12.71 16.19
C ILE A 98 -8.38 13.46 16.43
N GLU A 99 -8.29 14.77 16.65
CA GLU A 99 -9.46 15.63 16.88
C GLU A 99 -10.19 15.97 15.57
N GLU A 100 -11.41 16.52 15.70
CA GLU A 100 -12.18 17.01 14.58
C GLU A 100 -11.38 18.08 13.81
N LEU A 101 -11.39 17.99 12.47
CA LEU A 101 -10.72 18.95 11.59
C LEU A 101 -9.21 19.05 11.83
N ALA A 102 -8.56 17.99 12.32
CA ALA A 102 -7.12 17.97 12.58
C ALA A 102 -6.26 18.30 11.34
N PHE A 103 -6.72 17.88 10.16
CA PHE A 103 -6.05 18.11 8.87
C PHE A 103 -6.65 19.29 8.09
N GLN A 104 -7.43 20.15 8.75
CA GLN A 104 -7.94 21.38 8.13
C GLN A 104 -6.79 22.27 7.64
N GLY A 105 -6.93 22.83 6.44
CA GLY A 105 -5.89 23.64 5.80
C GLY A 105 -5.01 22.88 4.81
N LEU A 106 -5.28 21.59 4.57
CA LEU A 106 -4.57 20.74 3.59
C LEU A 106 -5.44 20.38 2.37
N PRO A 107 -5.92 21.35 1.56
CA PRO A 107 -6.92 21.09 0.51
C PRO A 107 -6.41 20.22 -0.65
N ALA A 108 -5.09 20.11 -0.81
CA ALA A 108 -4.44 19.32 -1.86
C ALA A 108 -3.93 17.95 -1.39
N LEU A 109 -4.15 17.60 -0.12
CA LEU A 109 -3.62 16.35 0.45
C LEU A 109 -4.17 15.15 -0.32
N GLY A 110 -3.27 14.37 -0.91
CA GLY A 110 -3.60 13.19 -1.70
C GLY A 110 -3.27 11.89 -0.97
N THR A 111 -2.19 11.88 -0.19
CA THR A 111 -1.74 10.71 0.57
C THR A 111 -1.42 11.10 2.02
N LEU A 112 -2.02 10.37 2.96
CA LEU A 112 -1.77 10.47 4.38
C LEU A 112 -1.30 9.12 4.92
N ASP A 113 -0.16 9.11 5.60
CA ASP A 113 0.35 7.93 6.29
C ASP A 113 0.41 8.20 7.80
N LEU A 114 -0.38 7.44 8.54
CA LEU A 114 -0.46 7.44 10.01
C LEU A 114 0.00 6.09 10.59
N SER A 115 0.69 5.29 9.79
CA SER A 115 1.13 3.95 10.19
C SER A 115 2.06 4.00 11.40
N HIS A 116 2.01 2.93 12.20
CA HIS A 116 2.81 2.77 13.42
C HIS A 116 2.57 3.85 14.48
N ASN A 117 1.36 4.43 14.55
CA ASN A 117 0.92 5.26 15.66
C ASN A 117 -0.12 4.52 16.51
N PRO A 118 -0.04 4.56 17.85
CA PRO A 118 -0.95 3.82 18.71
C PRO A 118 -2.32 4.52 18.87
N LEU A 119 -3.11 4.61 17.80
CA LEU A 119 -4.40 5.30 17.81
C LEU A 119 -5.38 4.62 18.78
N LEU A 120 -5.94 5.45 19.66
CA LEU A 120 -6.94 5.13 20.67
C LEU A 120 -8.27 5.83 20.36
N SER A 121 -8.25 6.96 19.66
CA SER A 121 -9.46 7.69 19.26
C SER A 121 -9.30 8.40 17.92
N ILE A 122 -10.38 8.40 17.14
CA ILE A 122 -10.52 9.16 15.90
C ILE A 122 -11.85 9.91 16.00
N ALA A 123 -11.80 11.24 16.03
CA ALA A 123 -13.02 12.05 16.07
C ALA A 123 -13.81 11.93 14.76
N ASP A 124 -15.12 12.06 14.87
CA ASP A 124 -15.96 12.33 13.69
C ASP A 124 -15.44 13.61 13.00
N GLY A 125 -15.41 13.61 11.67
CA GLY A 125 -14.87 14.72 10.90
C GLY A 125 -13.37 14.98 11.11
N ALA A 126 -12.58 14.05 11.65
CA ALA A 126 -11.13 14.20 11.80
C ALA A 126 -10.42 14.54 10.48
N LEU A 127 -10.89 13.94 9.37
CA LEU A 127 -10.37 14.13 8.01
C LEU A 127 -11.19 15.13 7.18
N SER A 128 -12.09 15.88 7.82
CA SER A 128 -12.86 16.94 7.15
C SER A 128 -11.93 17.99 6.55
N GLY A 129 -12.25 18.43 5.33
CA GLY A 129 -11.41 19.35 4.56
C GLY A 129 -10.37 18.68 3.64
N CYS A 130 -10.15 17.36 3.77
CA CYS A 130 -9.24 16.60 2.91
C CYS A 130 -9.94 16.00 1.68
N GLY A 131 -10.70 16.82 0.93
CA GLY A 131 -11.54 16.34 -0.18
C GLY A 131 -10.79 15.71 -1.36
N ARG A 132 -9.46 15.87 -1.42
CA ARG A 132 -8.59 15.26 -2.45
C ARG A 132 -7.87 14.01 -1.96
N LEU A 133 -8.08 13.59 -0.72
CA LEU A 133 -7.40 12.43 -0.15
C LEU A 133 -7.81 11.17 -0.91
N ARG A 134 -6.81 10.44 -1.43
CA ARG A 134 -7.00 9.19 -2.19
C ARG A 134 -6.37 8.00 -1.51
N THR A 135 -5.27 8.18 -0.78
CA THR A 135 -4.59 7.09 -0.09
C THR A 135 -4.48 7.39 1.39
N LEU A 136 -5.00 6.48 2.22
CA LEU A 136 -4.84 6.51 3.66
C LEU A 136 -4.14 5.24 4.13
N ARG A 137 -3.02 5.39 4.84
CA ARG A 137 -2.29 4.27 5.44
C ARG A 137 -2.38 4.31 6.95
N LEU A 138 -2.79 3.18 7.52
CA LEU A 138 -3.04 2.98 8.94
C LEU A 138 -2.46 1.61 9.36
N HIS A 139 -1.28 1.25 8.85
CA HIS A 139 -0.66 -0.01 9.22
C HIS A 139 -0.26 -0.03 10.69
N GLN A 140 -0.63 -1.07 11.43
CA GLN A 140 -0.36 -1.21 12.87
C GLN A 140 -0.77 0.01 13.71
N ALA A 141 -1.82 0.72 13.29
CA ALA A 141 -2.25 1.96 13.89
C ALA A 141 -3.42 1.80 14.88
N LEU A 142 -4.37 0.90 14.60
CA LEU A 142 -5.59 0.76 15.39
C LEU A 142 -5.32 -0.16 16.60
N ARG A 143 -5.26 0.41 17.82
CA ARG A 143 -4.88 -0.34 19.03
C ARG A 143 -6.02 -0.74 19.94
N VAL A 144 -7.20 -0.17 19.75
CA VAL A 144 -8.39 -0.47 20.55
C VAL A 144 -9.48 -1.09 19.68
N PRO A 145 -10.18 -2.15 20.15
CA PRO A 145 -11.34 -2.69 19.45
C PRO A 145 -12.45 -1.65 19.29
N GLY A 146 -13.14 -1.65 18.15
CA GLY A 146 -14.26 -0.74 17.87
C GLY A 146 -13.83 0.59 17.26
N LEU A 147 -12.52 0.85 17.13
CA LEU A 147 -12.01 2.05 16.45
C LEU A 147 -12.39 2.07 14.96
N GLU A 148 -12.77 0.93 14.39
CA GLU A 148 -13.25 0.80 13.01
C GLU A 148 -14.54 1.59 12.77
N GLU A 149 -15.43 1.72 13.76
CA GLU A 149 -16.66 2.53 13.63
C GLU A 149 -16.34 4.03 13.58
N GLN A 150 -15.42 4.48 14.45
CA GLN A 150 -14.91 5.85 14.45
C GLN A 150 -14.18 6.17 13.14
N LEU A 151 -13.38 5.23 12.65
CA LEU A 151 -12.75 5.33 11.34
C LEU A 151 -13.81 5.46 10.24
N GLY A 152 -14.87 4.65 10.25
CA GLY A 152 -15.96 4.75 9.29
C GLY A 152 -16.64 6.11 9.26
N ALA A 153 -16.94 6.68 10.43
CA ALA A 153 -17.47 8.03 10.54
C ALA A 153 -16.52 9.07 9.92
N ALA A 154 -15.22 9.00 10.27
CA ALA A 154 -14.20 9.90 9.72
C ALA A 154 -13.99 9.77 8.20
N LEU A 155 -14.27 8.59 7.62
CA LEU A 155 -14.11 8.31 6.20
C LEU A 155 -15.37 8.52 5.35
N ALA A 156 -16.55 8.61 5.96
CA ALA A 156 -17.85 8.55 5.27
C ALA A 156 -18.02 9.54 4.11
N ASN A 157 -17.42 10.73 4.23
CA ASN A 157 -17.53 11.82 3.24
C ASN A 157 -16.32 11.94 2.30
N LEU A 158 -15.42 10.95 2.30
CA LEU A 158 -14.22 10.94 1.46
C LEU A 158 -14.38 10.01 0.27
N SER A 159 -13.74 10.38 -0.85
CA SER A 159 -13.62 9.52 -2.02
C SER A 159 -12.24 8.85 -2.05
N LEU A 160 -11.96 8.02 -1.04
CA LEU A 160 -10.70 7.27 -0.99
C LEU A 160 -10.61 6.26 -2.13
N TRP A 161 -9.41 6.12 -2.68
CA TRP A 161 -9.08 5.10 -3.67
C TRP A 161 -8.43 3.87 -3.02
N ARG A 162 -7.48 4.11 -2.09
CA ARG A 162 -6.76 3.06 -1.35
C ARG A 162 -6.80 3.28 0.15
N LEU A 163 -7.10 2.22 0.88
CA LEU A 163 -7.06 2.15 2.34
C LEU A 163 -6.16 0.98 2.77
N GLU A 164 -5.12 1.27 3.54
CA GLU A 164 -4.17 0.26 4.02
C GLU A 164 -4.34 0.05 5.54
N LEU A 165 -4.83 -1.13 5.94
CA LEU A 165 -5.18 -1.50 7.32
C LEU A 165 -4.41 -2.73 7.80
N GLY A 166 -3.25 -3.03 7.22
CA GLY A 166 -2.48 -4.20 7.58
C GLY A 166 -1.89 -4.13 8.99
N GLY A 167 -1.82 -5.25 9.71
CA GLY A 167 -1.21 -5.28 11.05
C GLY A 167 -2.09 -4.73 12.19
N ASN A 168 -3.39 -4.52 11.98
CA ASN A 168 -4.31 -3.97 12.98
C ASN A 168 -5.03 -5.03 13.81
N GLY A 169 -4.75 -6.32 13.59
CA GLY A 169 -5.38 -7.41 14.34
C GLY A 169 -6.87 -7.62 14.04
N LEU A 170 -7.36 -7.12 12.90
CA LEU A 170 -8.77 -7.21 12.50
C LEU A 170 -9.23 -8.67 12.39
N ARG A 171 -10.42 -8.99 12.92
CA ARG A 171 -11.00 -10.34 12.91
C ARG A 171 -12.14 -10.54 11.90
N ALA A 172 -12.65 -9.44 11.35
CA ALA A 172 -13.68 -9.41 10.32
C ALA A 172 -13.37 -8.26 9.35
N LEU A 173 -14.05 -8.24 8.19
CA LEU A 173 -13.98 -7.10 7.28
C LEU A 173 -14.63 -5.88 7.93
N PRO A 174 -13.98 -4.71 7.96
CA PRO A 174 -14.52 -3.52 8.59
C PRO A 174 -15.54 -2.85 7.65
N MET A 175 -16.64 -3.53 7.33
CA MET A 175 -17.62 -3.12 6.32
C MET A 175 -18.18 -1.71 6.59
N ALA A 176 -18.41 -1.38 7.85
CA ALA A 176 -18.87 -0.05 8.28
C ALA A 176 -17.84 1.07 8.04
N ALA A 177 -16.56 0.72 7.89
CA ALA A 177 -15.47 1.66 7.69
C ALA A 177 -15.14 1.93 6.21
N LEU A 178 -15.75 1.20 5.28
CA LEU A 178 -15.40 1.28 3.86
C LEU A 178 -16.18 2.43 3.19
N PRO A 179 -15.51 3.52 2.76
CA PRO A 179 -16.18 4.61 2.08
C PRO A 179 -16.65 4.21 0.68
N PRO A 180 -17.66 4.91 0.13
CA PRO A 180 -18.09 4.68 -1.24
C PRO A 180 -16.98 5.03 -2.23
N GLY A 181 -16.72 4.13 -3.18
CA GLY A 181 -15.72 4.34 -4.24
C GLY A 181 -14.31 3.85 -3.89
N LEU A 182 -14.12 3.20 -2.74
CA LEU A 182 -12.86 2.51 -2.44
C LEU A 182 -12.57 1.43 -3.48
N GLU A 183 -11.37 1.46 -4.06
CA GLU A 183 -10.94 0.48 -5.08
C GLU A 183 -9.89 -0.49 -4.57
N GLU A 184 -9.15 -0.12 -3.51
CA GLU A 184 -8.12 -0.97 -2.94
C GLU A 184 -8.17 -0.98 -1.41
N LEU A 185 -8.22 -2.19 -0.85
CA LEU A 185 -8.22 -2.43 0.58
C LEU A 185 -7.14 -3.46 0.94
N ASP A 186 -6.12 -3.02 1.64
CA ASP A 186 -5.06 -3.90 2.15
C ASP A 186 -5.33 -4.31 3.59
N LEU A 187 -5.59 -5.60 3.80
CA LEU A 187 -5.83 -6.21 5.11
C LEU A 187 -4.78 -7.25 5.46
N ARG A 188 -3.60 -7.19 4.83
CA ARG A 188 -2.53 -8.14 5.10
C ARG A 188 -2.10 -8.11 6.57
N ASN A 189 -1.65 -9.25 7.10
CA ASN A 189 -1.14 -9.34 8.46
C ASN A 189 -2.18 -8.93 9.53
N ASN A 190 -3.43 -9.36 9.37
CA ASN A 190 -4.49 -9.21 10.36
C ASN A 190 -4.83 -10.56 11.01
N SER A 191 -5.93 -10.63 11.75
CA SER A 191 -6.40 -11.84 12.45
C SER A 191 -7.64 -12.46 11.79
N LEU A 192 -7.80 -12.31 10.46
CA LEU A 192 -8.98 -12.81 9.74
C LEU A 192 -8.96 -14.34 9.66
N PRO A 193 -9.96 -15.05 10.21
CA PRO A 193 -10.08 -16.50 10.06
C PRO A 193 -10.63 -16.93 8.69
N GLY A 194 -10.99 -15.98 7.83
CA GLY A 194 -11.68 -16.20 6.55
C GLY A 194 -12.92 -15.31 6.42
N LEU A 195 -13.40 -15.14 5.20
CA LEU A 195 -14.52 -14.26 4.88
C LEU A 195 -15.86 -15.01 4.92
N ALA A 196 -16.84 -14.44 5.63
CA ALA A 196 -18.20 -14.96 5.72
C ALA A 196 -19.00 -14.69 4.44
N ALA A 197 -20.10 -15.41 4.24
CA ALA A 197 -20.94 -15.27 3.05
C ALA A 197 -21.56 -13.87 2.94
N GLU A 198 -21.96 -13.30 4.08
CA GLU A 198 -22.54 -11.96 4.18
C GLU A 198 -21.53 -10.87 3.81
N GLU A 199 -20.28 -11.01 4.26
CA GLU A 199 -19.21 -10.08 3.91
C GLU A 199 -18.91 -10.13 2.41
N LEU A 200 -18.84 -11.35 1.83
CA LEU A 200 -18.61 -11.56 0.40
C LEU A 200 -19.77 -11.01 -0.46
N ALA A 201 -21.02 -11.19 -0.03
CA ALA A 201 -22.18 -10.61 -0.69
C ALA A 201 -22.14 -9.07 -0.65
N GLY A 202 -21.72 -8.50 0.49
CA GLY A 202 -21.51 -7.05 0.62
C GLY A 202 -20.41 -6.50 -0.30
N LEU A 203 -19.36 -7.29 -0.56
CA LEU A 203 -18.32 -6.93 -1.52
C LEU A 203 -18.79 -7.02 -2.99
N GLU A 204 -19.84 -7.77 -3.29
CA GLU A 204 -20.43 -7.84 -4.63
C GLU A 204 -21.45 -6.73 -4.88
N ALA A 205 -22.13 -6.27 -3.82
CA ALA A 205 -23.08 -5.18 -3.90
C ALA A 205 -22.38 -3.82 -4.16
N PRO A 206 -23.04 -2.89 -4.89
CA PRO A 206 -22.60 -1.51 -4.93
C PRO A 206 -22.62 -0.88 -3.52
N PRO A 207 -21.65 -0.02 -3.16
CA PRO A 207 -20.62 0.58 -4.02
C PRO A 207 -19.31 -0.23 -4.16
N LEU A 208 -19.18 -1.40 -3.52
CA LEU A 208 -17.90 -2.11 -3.35
C LEU A 208 -17.60 -3.14 -4.45
N GLY A 209 -18.47 -3.32 -5.45
CA GLY A 209 -18.33 -4.31 -6.51
C GLY A 209 -17.00 -4.27 -7.32
N ARG A 210 -16.23 -3.18 -7.23
CA ARG A 210 -14.91 -3.01 -7.88
C ARG A 210 -13.71 -3.12 -6.93
N LEU A 211 -13.96 -3.28 -5.63
CA LEU A 211 -12.92 -3.28 -4.60
C LEU A 211 -11.98 -4.47 -4.78
N ARG A 212 -10.67 -4.18 -4.79
CA ARG A 212 -9.60 -5.17 -4.69
C ARG A 212 -9.18 -5.34 -3.25
N LEU A 213 -9.06 -6.59 -2.81
CA LEU A 213 -8.65 -6.97 -1.47
C LEU A 213 -7.26 -7.61 -1.49
N TRP A 214 -6.48 -7.37 -0.44
CA TRP A 214 -5.29 -8.15 -0.11
C TRP A 214 -5.46 -8.78 1.27
N LEU A 215 -5.31 -10.10 1.36
CA LEU A 215 -5.59 -10.91 2.56
C LEU A 215 -4.36 -11.68 3.07
N GLY A 216 -3.20 -11.53 2.46
CA GLY A 216 -1.97 -12.23 2.83
C GLY A 216 -1.65 -12.16 4.32
N SER A 217 -0.99 -13.21 4.84
CA SER A 217 -0.58 -13.29 6.26
C SER A 217 -1.75 -13.17 7.26
N ASN A 218 -2.94 -13.65 6.91
CA ASN A 218 -4.04 -13.83 7.85
C ASN A 218 -4.16 -15.30 8.30
N PRO A 219 -4.59 -15.59 9.55
CA PRO A 219 -4.72 -16.94 10.07
C PRO A 219 -5.98 -17.65 9.53
N LEU A 220 -6.03 -17.90 8.23
CA LEU A 220 -7.19 -18.48 7.54
C LEU A 220 -7.51 -19.88 8.07
N ARG A 221 -8.78 -20.10 8.45
CA ARG A 221 -9.33 -21.38 8.93
C ARG A 221 -9.90 -22.16 7.74
N CYS A 222 -9.14 -23.14 7.27
CA CYS A 222 -9.47 -23.96 6.12
C CYS A 222 -10.27 -25.22 6.47
N GLN A 223 -11.29 -25.05 7.32
CA GLN A 223 -12.34 -26.06 7.51
C GLN A 223 -13.45 -25.79 6.49
N CYS A 224 -14.06 -26.84 5.93
CA CYS A 224 -14.97 -26.67 4.80
C CYS A 224 -16.17 -25.78 5.10
N ALA A 225 -16.73 -25.85 6.31
CA ALA A 225 -17.82 -24.96 6.73
C ALA A 225 -17.47 -23.46 6.61
N ARG A 226 -16.23 -23.07 6.92
CA ARG A 226 -15.76 -21.67 6.86
C ARG A 226 -15.20 -21.27 5.51
N LEU A 227 -14.58 -22.21 4.80
CA LEU A 227 -13.83 -21.95 3.58
C LEU A 227 -14.71 -21.92 2.32
N ARG A 228 -15.84 -22.65 2.32
CA ARG A 228 -16.75 -22.78 1.16
C ARG A 228 -17.21 -21.45 0.55
N PRO A 229 -17.68 -20.45 1.32
CA PRO A 229 -18.10 -19.17 0.74
C PRO A 229 -16.99 -18.49 -0.04
N LEU A 230 -15.77 -18.46 0.52
CA LEU A 230 -14.61 -17.86 -0.12
C LEU A 230 -14.19 -18.63 -1.38
N LEU A 231 -14.19 -19.97 -1.35
CA LEU A 231 -13.91 -20.77 -2.55
C LEU A 231 -14.96 -20.57 -3.64
N ALA A 232 -16.25 -20.54 -3.27
CA ALA A 232 -17.35 -20.28 -4.20
C ALA A 232 -17.21 -18.89 -4.85
N TRP A 233 -16.84 -17.89 -4.05
CA TRP A 233 -16.56 -16.55 -4.55
C TRP A 233 -15.37 -16.51 -5.50
N LEU A 234 -14.27 -17.19 -5.18
CA LEU A 234 -13.06 -17.26 -6.01
C LEU A 234 -13.22 -18.07 -7.30
N ARG A 235 -14.20 -18.98 -7.38
CA ARG A 235 -14.55 -19.68 -8.64
C ARG A 235 -14.99 -18.70 -9.74
N ASN A 236 -15.53 -17.54 -9.38
CA ASN A 236 -15.86 -16.50 -10.35
C ASN A 236 -14.60 -15.73 -10.77
N ALA A 237 -14.29 -15.72 -12.07
CA ALA A 237 -13.11 -15.05 -12.62
C ALA A 237 -13.06 -13.53 -12.34
N SER A 238 -14.21 -12.86 -12.22
CA SER A 238 -14.25 -11.43 -11.83
C SER A 238 -13.81 -11.24 -10.38
N SER A 239 -14.30 -12.09 -9.47
CA SER A 239 -13.94 -12.10 -8.05
C SER A 239 -12.50 -12.53 -7.82
N ALA A 240 -11.99 -13.53 -8.54
CA ALA A 240 -10.58 -13.92 -8.46
C ALA A 240 -9.62 -12.76 -8.79
N ARG A 241 -9.96 -11.93 -9.79
CA ARG A 241 -9.17 -10.72 -10.13
C ARG A 241 -9.21 -9.65 -9.03
N ARG A 242 -10.23 -9.67 -8.17
CA ARG A 242 -10.36 -8.77 -7.01
C ARG A 242 -9.54 -9.22 -5.81
N LEU A 243 -8.92 -10.40 -5.84
CA LEU A 243 -8.01 -10.88 -4.78
C LEU A 243 -6.62 -11.20 -5.37
N PRO A 244 -5.78 -10.18 -5.66
CA PRO A 244 -4.53 -10.37 -6.39
C PRO A 244 -3.54 -11.31 -5.69
N ASP A 245 -3.56 -11.36 -4.35
CA ASP A 245 -2.71 -12.25 -3.55
C ASP A 245 -3.36 -13.61 -3.24
N GLY A 246 -4.57 -13.86 -3.75
CA GLY A 246 -5.35 -15.10 -3.61
C GLY A 246 -4.55 -16.38 -3.84
N PRO A 247 -3.76 -16.50 -4.94
CA PRO A 247 -2.92 -17.66 -5.20
C PRO A 247 -1.84 -17.94 -4.17
N SER A 248 -1.44 -16.94 -3.37
CA SER A 248 -0.41 -17.08 -2.34
C SER A 248 -0.97 -17.26 -0.93
N LEU A 249 -2.30 -17.21 -0.77
CA LEU A 249 -2.95 -17.41 0.52
C LEU A 249 -2.74 -18.83 1.03
N ARG A 250 -2.50 -18.94 2.34
CA ARG A 250 -2.22 -20.21 3.02
C ARG A 250 -3.15 -20.41 4.19
N CYS A 251 -3.45 -21.66 4.46
CA CYS A 251 -4.20 -22.09 5.61
C CYS A 251 -3.34 -22.04 6.87
N ALA A 252 -3.88 -21.51 7.97
CA ALA A 252 -3.22 -21.54 9.27
C ALA A 252 -3.78 -22.65 10.19
N SER A 253 -5.02 -23.06 9.95
CA SER A 253 -5.68 -24.14 10.68
C SER A 253 -6.67 -24.89 9.78
N PRO A 254 -7.05 -26.15 10.10
CA PRO A 254 -6.54 -26.98 11.21
C PRO A 254 -5.08 -27.40 11.03
N PRO A 255 -4.40 -27.97 12.06
CA PRO A 255 -3.00 -28.38 11.96
C PRO A 255 -2.67 -29.28 10.77
N ALA A 256 -3.59 -30.19 10.40
CA ALA A 256 -3.45 -31.08 9.25
C ALA A 256 -3.35 -30.35 7.90
N ARG A 257 -3.80 -29.09 7.82
CA ARG A 257 -3.78 -28.25 6.61
C ARG A 257 -2.94 -26.98 6.82
N ASN A 258 -2.16 -26.89 7.90
CA ASN A 258 -1.35 -25.70 8.14
C ASN A 258 -0.29 -25.55 7.04
N GLY A 259 -0.16 -24.34 6.49
CA GLY A 259 0.78 -24.00 5.41
C GLY A 259 0.31 -24.35 3.99
N SER A 260 -0.76 -25.13 3.82
CA SER A 260 -1.28 -25.49 2.50
C SER A 260 -1.83 -24.26 1.76
N LEU A 261 -1.59 -24.17 0.45
CA LEU A 261 -2.13 -23.11 -0.40
C LEU A 261 -3.66 -23.22 -0.48
N LEU A 262 -4.37 -22.11 -0.26
CA LEU A 262 -5.83 -22.07 -0.17
C LEU A 262 -6.53 -22.63 -1.41
N LEU A 263 -5.96 -22.39 -2.59
CA LEU A 263 -6.48 -22.85 -3.89
C LEU A 263 -5.88 -24.19 -4.35
N SER A 264 -5.27 -24.97 -3.45
CA SER A 264 -4.79 -26.31 -3.79
C SER A 264 -5.96 -27.27 -3.99
N GLU A 265 -5.88 -28.11 -5.01
CA GLU A 265 -6.86 -29.17 -5.30
C GLU A 265 -7.06 -30.12 -4.10
N ALA A 266 -6.02 -30.32 -3.29
CA ALA A 266 -6.06 -31.14 -2.07
C ALA A 266 -6.94 -30.57 -0.94
N LEU A 267 -7.36 -29.30 -1.02
CA LEU A 267 -8.28 -28.70 -0.05
C LEU A 267 -9.76 -28.94 -0.40
N GLY A 268 -10.04 -29.67 -1.47
CA GLY A 268 -11.39 -29.98 -1.97
C GLY A 268 -12.41 -30.16 -0.85
N CYS A 269 -13.42 -29.30 -0.85
CA CYS A 269 -14.55 -29.34 0.09
C CYS A 269 -15.78 -30.03 -0.51
N GLU A 270 -15.56 -30.84 -1.55
CA GLU A 270 -16.56 -31.65 -2.23
C GLU A 270 -16.79 -32.91 -1.39
N GLY A 271 -17.90 -32.95 -0.65
CA GLY A 271 -18.30 -34.13 0.15
C GLY A 271 -18.95 -33.85 1.51
N GLU A 272 -18.63 -32.77 2.22
CA GLU A 272 -19.18 -32.52 3.57
C GLU A 272 -20.49 -31.71 3.53
N GLY A 273 -21.43 -32.13 2.69
CA GLY A 273 -22.78 -31.55 2.57
C GLY A 273 -23.89 -32.50 3.02
N GLY A 274 -23.55 -33.57 3.74
CA GLY A 274 -24.52 -34.47 4.33
C GLY A 274 -24.97 -33.97 5.69
N ALA A 275 -26.26 -33.62 5.80
CA ALA A 275 -26.99 -33.66 7.07
C ALA A 275 -26.68 -34.97 7.84
N PRO A 276 -26.79 -35.00 9.18
CA PRO A 276 -26.55 -36.24 9.92
C PRO A 276 -27.53 -37.31 9.41
N ARG A 277 -26.99 -38.35 8.76
CA ARG A 277 -27.75 -39.53 8.39
C ARG A 277 -28.06 -40.29 9.67
N GLU A 278 -29.32 -40.24 10.08
CA GLU A 278 -29.87 -41.22 11.00
C GLU A 278 -29.71 -42.64 10.42
N LEU A 279 -29.44 -43.60 11.29
CA LEU A 279 -29.41 -45.01 10.95
C LEU A 279 -30.76 -45.45 10.38
N GLY A 280 -30.75 -46.00 9.16
CA GLY A 280 -31.89 -46.67 8.54
C GLY A 280 -31.41 -47.58 7.42
N GLU A 281 -31.82 -48.85 7.51
CA GLU A 281 -31.30 -50.02 6.79
C GLU A 281 -31.61 -50.10 5.28
N ALA A 282 -30.73 -50.87 4.61
CA ALA A 282 -30.96 -51.81 3.50
C ALA A 282 -31.47 -51.33 2.12
N GLY A 283 -30.78 -51.81 1.07
CA GLY A 283 -31.29 -51.90 -0.30
C GLY A 283 -30.16 -51.79 -1.33
N GLY A 284 -29.84 -52.90 -2.02
CA GLY A 284 -28.72 -52.99 -2.95
C GLY A 284 -29.04 -52.66 -4.42
N GLN A 285 -27.99 -52.90 -5.21
CA GLN A 285 -27.90 -53.16 -6.65
C GLN A 285 -27.64 -52.00 -7.63
N ASP A 286 -26.68 -52.32 -8.52
CA ASP A 286 -26.42 -51.83 -9.88
C ASP A 286 -25.64 -50.52 -10.05
N GLY A 287 -24.32 -50.68 -10.17
CA GLY A 287 -23.43 -49.75 -10.85
C GLY A 287 -22.88 -50.40 -12.11
N GLU A 288 -23.18 -49.83 -13.28
CA GLU A 288 -22.48 -50.10 -14.54
C GLU A 288 -22.92 -49.13 -15.67
N ASP A 289 -23.04 -47.82 -15.44
CA ASP A 289 -23.33 -46.85 -16.53
C ASP A 289 -22.52 -45.53 -16.48
N GLU A 290 -21.66 -45.32 -15.48
CA GLU A 290 -21.02 -44.02 -15.23
C GLU A 290 -19.54 -43.93 -15.64
N LYS A 291 -19.04 -44.86 -16.47
CA LYS A 291 -17.64 -44.85 -16.94
C LYS A 291 -17.45 -44.49 -18.42
N GLU A 292 -18.51 -44.48 -19.22
CA GLU A 292 -18.40 -44.13 -20.65
C GLU A 292 -18.35 -42.62 -20.90
N LEU A 293 -18.92 -41.79 -20.02
CA LEU A 293 -18.99 -40.34 -20.23
C LEU A 293 -17.70 -39.60 -19.81
N GLU A 294 -17.03 -40.05 -18.74
CA GLU A 294 -15.77 -39.43 -18.27
C GLU A 294 -14.60 -39.71 -19.22
N THR A 295 -14.54 -40.91 -19.79
CA THR A 295 -13.46 -41.30 -20.71
C THR A 295 -13.50 -40.50 -22.02
N ALA A 296 -14.69 -40.12 -22.51
CA ALA A 296 -14.86 -39.29 -23.70
C ALA A 296 -14.37 -37.84 -23.49
N SER A 297 -14.52 -37.29 -22.28
CA SER A 297 -14.10 -35.92 -21.94
C SER A 297 -12.58 -35.73 -21.93
N TYR A 298 -11.85 -36.69 -21.35
CA TYR A 298 -10.38 -36.64 -21.28
C TYR A 298 -9.70 -36.81 -22.65
N VAL A 299 -10.27 -37.65 -23.53
CA VAL A 299 -9.76 -37.83 -24.90
C VAL A 299 -9.89 -36.54 -25.70
N PHE A 300 -11.03 -35.85 -25.58
CA PHE A 300 -11.24 -34.55 -26.24
C PHE A 300 -10.25 -33.49 -25.72
N PHE A 301 -10.03 -33.43 -24.40
CA PHE A 301 -9.07 -32.51 -23.80
C PHE A 301 -7.63 -32.80 -24.26
N GLY A 302 -7.25 -34.08 -24.36
CA GLY A 302 -5.94 -34.49 -24.88
C GLY A 302 -5.71 -34.06 -26.33
N ILE A 303 -6.73 -34.17 -27.18
CA ILE A 303 -6.65 -33.73 -28.59
C ILE A 303 -6.48 -32.20 -28.68
N VAL A 304 -7.23 -31.44 -27.89
CA VAL A 304 -7.14 -29.97 -27.87
C VAL A 304 -5.74 -29.52 -27.41
N LEU A 305 -5.21 -30.12 -26.35
CA LEU A 305 -3.84 -29.81 -25.88
C LEU A 305 -2.77 -30.17 -26.92
N ALA A 306 -2.93 -31.31 -27.61
CA ALA A 306 -2.01 -31.69 -28.68
C ALA A 306 -2.02 -30.66 -29.83
N LEU A 307 -3.20 -30.19 -30.25
CA LEU A 307 -3.33 -29.16 -31.28
C LEU A 307 -2.70 -27.83 -30.86
N ILE A 308 -2.92 -27.39 -29.62
CA ILE A 308 -2.28 -26.19 -29.08
C ILE A 308 -0.75 -26.35 -29.09
N GLY A 309 -0.24 -27.52 -28.68
CA GLY A 309 1.19 -27.82 -28.70
C GLY A 309 1.78 -27.74 -30.11
N VAL A 310 1.10 -28.29 -31.12
CA VAL A 310 1.54 -28.24 -32.53
C VAL A 310 1.55 -26.81 -33.05
N VAL A 311 0.51 -26.01 -32.77
CA VAL A 311 0.45 -24.61 -33.18
C VAL A 311 1.58 -23.81 -32.52
N PHE A 312 1.82 -24.02 -31.23
CA PHE A 312 2.90 -23.36 -30.51
C PHE A 312 4.29 -23.72 -31.06
N LEU A 313 4.54 -25.01 -31.32
CA LEU A 313 5.78 -25.47 -31.95
C LEU A 313 5.94 -24.88 -33.36
N MET A 314 4.86 -24.76 -34.12
CA MET A 314 4.88 -24.14 -35.44
C MET A 314 5.24 -22.64 -35.36
N VAL A 315 4.67 -21.91 -34.41
CA VAL A 315 5.01 -20.50 -34.17
C VAL A 315 6.48 -20.34 -33.78
N LEU A 316 6.99 -21.19 -32.88
CA LEU A 316 8.41 -21.19 -32.52
C LEU A 316 9.31 -21.55 -33.71
N TYR A 317 8.89 -22.52 -34.53
CA TYR A 317 9.63 -22.93 -35.72
C TYR A 317 9.70 -21.82 -36.76
N LEU A 318 8.57 -21.16 -37.05
CA LEU A 318 8.50 -20.03 -37.98
C LEU A 318 9.32 -18.84 -37.46
N ASN A 319 9.32 -18.61 -36.14
CA ASN A 319 10.05 -17.52 -35.52
C ASN A 319 11.50 -17.86 -35.08
N ARG A 320 12.00 -19.07 -35.39
CA ARG A 320 13.32 -19.54 -34.91
C ARG A 320 14.48 -18.62 -35.31
N ARG A 321 14.40 -17.98 -36.48
CA ARG A 321 15.41 -17.03 -36.97
C ARG A 321 15.28 -15.65 -36.30
N GLY A 322 14.08 -15.26 -35.89
CA GLY A 322 13.84 -14.05 -35.12
C GLY A 322 14.36 -14.20 -33.70
N ILE A 323 14.04 -15.33 -33.05
CA ILE A 323 14.49 -15.66 -31.69
C ILE A 323 16.03 -15.74 -31.61
N LYS A 324 16.68 -16.39 -32.58
CA LYS A 324 18.16 -16.44 -32.64
C LYS A 324 18.79 -15.05 -32.79
N ARG A 325 18.20 -14.19 -33.63
CA ARG A 325 18.68 -12.80 -33.80
C ARG A 325 18.49 -11.98 -32.52
N TRP A 326 17.33 -12.10 -31.88
CA TRP A 326 17.04 -11.42 -30.62
C TRP A 326 18.02 -11.85 -29.51
N LEU A 327 18.29 -13.15 -29.38
CA LEU A 327 19.21 -13.66 -28.36
C LEU A 327 20.65 -13.18 -28.58
N ASN A 328 21.11 -13.11 -29.83
CA ASN A 328 22.44 -12.58 -30.15
C ASN A 328 22.52 -11.07 -29.83
N ASN A 329 21.54 -10.28 -30.26
CA ASN A 329 21.48 -8.85 -29.95
C ASN A 329 21.43 -8.58 -28.44
N LEU A 330 20.70 -9.41 -27.69
CA LEU A 330 20.64 -9.30 -26.23
C LEU A 330 22.00 -9.61 -25.58
N ARG A 331 22.69 -10.64 -26.08
CA ARG A 331 24.04 -10.97 -25.62
C ARG A 331 25.03 -9.84 -25.90
N GLU A 332 24.96 -9.24 -27.08
CA GLU A 332 25.79 -8.09 -27.46
C GLU A 332 25.50 -6.88 -26.56
N ALA A 333 24.24 -6.50 -26.37
CA ALA A 333 23.85 -5.40 -25.50
C ALA A 333 24.29 -5.62 -24.03
N CYS A 334 24.22 -6.86 -23.54
CA CYS A 334 24.66 -7.21 -22.19
C CYS A 334 26.18 -7.16 -22.05
N ARG A 335 26.92 -7.57 -23.11
CA ARG A 335 28.38 -7.48 -23.16
C ARG A 335 28.86 -6.02 -23.14
N ASP A 336 28.26 -5.15 -23.96
CA ASP A 336 28.59 -3.73 -24.02
C ASP A 336 28.39 -3.05 -22.67
N GLN A 337 27.30 -3.39 -21.98
CA GLN A 337 27.02 -2.82 -20.66
C GLN A 337 28.03 -3.28 -19.61
N MET A 338 28.42 -4.55 -19.63
CA MET A 338 29.46 -5.08 -18.72
C MET A 338 30.84 -4.46 -19.00
N GLU A 339 31.22 -4.28 -20.27
CA GLU A 339 32.47 -3.59 -20.64
C GLU A 339 32.46 -2.12 -20.18
N GLY A 340 31.32 -1.43 -20.29
CA GLY A 340 31.15 -0.07 -19.78
C GLY A 340 31.28 0.04 -18.26
N TYR A 341 30.76 -0.94 -17.50
CA TYR A 341 30.95 -1.01 -16.05
C TYR A 341 32.42 -1.26 -15.68
N HIS A 342 33.10 -2.16 -16.40
CA HIS A 342 34.50 -2.47 -16.15
C HIS A 342 35.40 -1.26 -16.40
N TYR A 343 35.15 -0.49 -17.47
CA TYR A 343 35.91 0.72 -17.79
C TYR A 343 35.73 1.83 -16.73
N ARG A 344 34.50 2.05 -16.24
CA ARG A 344 34.27 2.99 -15.12
C ARG A 344 34.98 2.55 -13.84
N TYR A 345 34.92 1.27 -13.52
CA TYR A 345 35.58 0.73 -12.34
C TYR A 345 37.10 0.94 -12.37
N GLU A 346 37.75 0.72 -13.53
CA GLU A 346 39.18 0.98 -13.69
C GLU A 346 39.54 2.46 -13.60
N GLN A 347 38.69 3.37 -14.09
CA GLN A 347 38.91 4.82 -13.95
C GLN A 347 38.76 5.31 -12.51
N ASP A 348 37.78 4.79 -11.77
CA ASP A 348 37.54 5.16 -10.37
C ASP A 348 38.58 4.53 -9.42
N ALA A 349 39.25 3.45 -9.85
CA ALA A 349 40.31 2.79 -9.11
C ALA A 349 41.71 3.41 -9.34
N ASP A 350 41.89 4.39 -10.22
CA ASP A 350 43.20 5.06 -10.43
C ASP A 350 43.53 6.00 -9.23
N PRO A 351 44.52 5.66 -8.39
CA PRO A 351 44.86 6.44 -7.19
C PRO A 351 45.38 7.85 -7.51
N ARG A 352 45.70 8.17 -8.78
CA ARG A 352 46.12 9.52 -9.19
C ARG A 352 45.00 10.55 -9.15
N ARG A 353 43.73 10.15 -9.16
CA ARG A 353 42.56 11.05 -9.08
C ARG A 353 42.06 11.32 -7.65
N GLY A 354 42.53 10.55 -6.66
CA GLY A 354 42.18 10.74 -5.24
C GLY A 354 43.05 11.75 -4.49
N GLY A 355 44.03 12.40 -5.16
CA GLY A 355 45.09 13.17 -4.51
C GLY A 355 45.09 14.69 -4.72
N ILE A 356 44.01 15.29 -5.25
CA ILE A 356 43.95 16.77 -5.37
C ILE A 356 42.95 17.30 -4.35
N GLY A 357 43.46 17.64 -3.17
CA GLY A 357 42.77 18.60 -2.31
C GLY A 357 42.87 18.40 -0.81
N VAL A 358 44.07 18.23 -0.23
CA VAL A 358 44.41 18.80 1.09
C VAL A 358 45.92 19.02 1.16
N GLY A 359 46.37 20.27 1.29
CA GLY A 359 47.76 20.57 1.60
C GLY A 359 48.18 21.99 1.22
N GLY A 360 47.97 22.95 2.14
CA GLY A 360 48.46 24.31 1.96
C GLY A 360 48.07 25.25 3.09
N SER A 361 48.52 24.96 4.32
CA SER A 361 48.68 25.98 5.36
C SER A 361 50.11 26.51 5.30
N LEU A 362 50.26 27.80 4.98
CA LEU A 362 51.14 28.77 5.62
C LEU A 362 50.76 30.18 5.15
#